data_AF-S0F403-F1
#
_entry.id   AF-S0F403-F1
#
_cell.length_a   1.000
_cell.length_b   1.000
_cell.length_c   1.000
_cell.angle_alpha   90.00
_cell.angle_beta   90.00
_cell.angle_gamma   90.00
#
_symmetry.space_group_name_H-M   'P 1'
#
loop_
_entity.id
_entity.type
_entity.pdbx_description
1 polymer ?
#
loop_
_entity_poly.entity_id
_entity_poly.type
_entity_poly.pdbx_seq_one_letter_code
_entity_poly.pdbx_strand_id
1 'polypeptide(L)'
;MKNSDIVNLLKLRFAVYKAGCDKGLWPCLEDNAAKEYMNYLFPKSSQLAFYNLMINIVQKTHENFIPKDMYSLFKCPIQIEEEIYGYLKHHLDEDINLGMEPLDFISSMATVACDPCFEAINIGKLSDDIDNSLRVMAYHYTNLFTNSYCCYPYFN
;
A
#
# COMPACT_ATOMS: atom_id res chain seq x y z
N MET A 1 -13.14 8.60 7.97
CA MET A 1 -13.14 8.24 6.54
C MET A 1 -14.33 7.33 6.20
N LYS A 2 -14.78 7.22 4.94
CA LYS A 2 -15.83 6.25 4.59
C LYS A 2 -15.21 4.84 4.51
N ASN A 3 -15.98 3.79 4.82
CA ASN A 3 -15.50 2.42 4.71
C ASN A 3 -15.00 2.09 3.29
N SER A 4 -15.62 2.65 2.25
CA SER A 4 -15.17 2.51 0.86
C SER A 4 -13.73 2.95 0.67
N ASP A 5 -13.33 4.04 1.31
CA ASP A 5 -12.01 4.62 1.11
C ASP A 5 -10.95 3.85 1.90
N ILE A 6 -11.30 3.35 3.09
CA ILE A 6 -10.46 2.40 3.85
C ILE A 6 -10.21 1.14 3.01
N VAL A 7 -11.26 0.57 2.42
CA VAL A 7 -11.13 -0.63 1.57
C VAL A 7 -10.27 -0.35 0.34
N ASN A 8 -10.48 0.78 -0.34
CA ASN A 8 -9.66 1.15 -1.51
C ASN A 8 -8.18 1.35 -1.13
N LEU A 9 -7.90 2.00 0.00
CA LEU A 9 -6.55 2.16 0.52
C LEU A 9 -5.91 0.80 0.83
N LEU A 10 -6.63 -0.09 1.51
CA LEU A 10 -6.15 -1.44 1.85
C LEU A 10 -5.86 -2.26 0.57
N LYS A 11 -6.76 -2.22 -0.40
CA LYS A 11 -6.56 -2.89 -1.69
C LYS A 11 -5.36 -2.32 -2.45
N LEU A 12 -5.21 -0.99 -2.49
CA LEU A 12 -4.05 -0.37 -3.14
C LEU A 12 -2.74 -0.76 -2.44
N ARG A 13 -2.69 -0.72 -1.10
CA ARG A 13 -1.53 -1.18 -0.31
C ARG A 13 -1.16 -2.62 -0.67
N PHE A 14 -2.14 -3.52 -0.69
CA PHE A 14 -1.92 -4.92 -0.99
C PHE A 14 -1.49 -5.16 -2.45
N ALA A 15 -2.12 -4.47 -3.40
CA ALA A 15 -1.77 -4.56 -4.80
C ALA A 15 -0.35 -4.06 -5.07
N VAL A 16 0.03 -2.92 -4.49
CA VAL A 16 1.39 -2.37 -4.60
C VAL A 16 2.39 -3.33 -3.99
N TYR A 17 2.13 -3.85 -2.79
CA TYR A 17 2.97 -4.86 -2.15
C TYR A 17 3.21 -6.07 -3.07
N LYS A 18 2.14 -6.64 -3.64
CA LYS A 18 2.25 -7.81 -4.53
C LYS A 18 3.02 -7.51 -5.81
N ALA A 19 2.66 -6.43 -6.51
CA ALA A 19 3.35 -6.03 -7.73
C ALA A 19 4.85 -5.76 -7.51
N GLY A 20 5.23 -5.21 -6.35
CA GLY A 20 6.64 -5.02 -6.01
C GLY A 20 7.38 -6.30 -5.64
N CYS A 21 6.69 -7.30 -5.07
CA CYS A 21 7.26 -8.64 -4.87
C CYS A 21 7.59 -9.28 -6.21
N ASP A 22 6.66 -9.23 -7.18
CA ASP A 22 6.84 -9.81 -8.52
C ASP A 22 8.01 -9.15 -9.28
N LYS A 23 8.28 -7.88 -8.97
CA LYS A 23 9.41 -7.11 -9.53
C LYS A 23 10.71 -7.25 -8.71
N GLY A 24 10.68 -7.97 -7.60
CA GLY A 24 11.85 -8.16 -6.73
C GLY A 24 12.30 -6.91 -5.98
N LEU A 25 11.42 -5.92 -5.79
CA LEU A 25 11.76 -4.69 -5.06
C LEU A 25 11.85 -4.90 -3.55
N TRP A 26 11.12 -5.88 -3.03
CA TRP A 26 11.12 -6.29 -1.63
C TRP A 26 10.74 -7.78 -1.50
N PRO A 27 11.04 -8.43 -0.36
CA PRO A 27 10.70 -9.83 -0.16
C PRO A 27 9.19 -10.07 -0.10
N CYS A 28 8.76 -11.20 -0.68
CA CYS A 28 7.43 -11.74 -0.55
C CYS A 28 7.31 -12.55 0.75
N LEU A 29 6.35 -12.19 1.60
CA LEU A 29 6.04 -12.88 2.85
C LEU A 29 5.46 -14.27 2.62
N GLU A 30 4.67 -14.43 1.58
CA GLU A 30 4.04 -15.71 1.24
C GLU A 30 5.07 -16.77 0.82
N ASP A 31 6.17 -16.37 0.19
CA ASP A 31 7.26 -17.29 -0.18
C ASP A 31 7.95 -17.92 1.04
N ASN A 32 7.82 -17.30 2.22
CA ASN A 32 8.45 -17.73 3.46
C ASN A 32 7.47 -18.36 4.46
N ALA A 33 6.28 -18.78 4.00
CA ALA A 33 5.22 -19.33 4.83
C ALA A 33 4.84 -18.42 6.03
N ALA A 34 4.97 -17.10 5.85
CA ALA A 34 4.73 -16.15 6.93
C ALA A 34 3.26 -16.18 7.39
N LYS A 35 2.31 -16.42 6.48
CA LYS A 35 0.87 -16.51 6.82
C LYS A 35 0.61 -17.70 7.74
N GLU A 36 1.17 -18.87 7.43
CA GLU A 36 1.07 -20.10 8.23
C GLU A 36 1.72 -19.91 9.60
N TYR A 37 2.90 -19.29 9.63
CA TYR A 37 3.61 -19.01 10.88
C TYR A 37 2.84 -18.04 11.78
N MET A 38 2.26 -16.98 11.20
CA MET A 38 1.42 -16.03 11.95
C MET A 38 0.12 -16.66 12.43
N ASN A 39 -0.49 -17.54 11.63
CA ASN A 39 -1.67 -18.31 12.04
C ASN A 39 -1.36 -19.22 13.24
N TYR A 40 -0.17 -19.82 13.27
CA TYR A 40 0.27 -20.65 14.38
C TYR A 40 0.55 -19.83 15.65
N LEU A 41 1.33 -18.75 15.54
CA LEU A 41 1.73 -17.94 16.71
C LEU A 41 0.62 -17.04 17.25
N PHE A 42 -0.20 -16.48 16.35
CA PHE A 42 -1.19 -15.45 16.65
C PHE A 42 -2.55 -15.78 16.02
N PRO A 43 -3.17 -16.92 16.34
CA PRO A 43 -4.37 -17.40 15.64
C PRO A 43 -5.55 -16.42 15.63
N LYS A 44 -5.63 -15.51 16.61
CA LYS A 44 -6.70 -14.50 16.71
C LYS A 44 -6.38 -13.16 16.07
N SER A 45 -5.13 -12.94 15.67
CA SER A 45 -4.66 -11.65 15.15
C SER A 45 -3.63 -11.83 14.03
N SER A 46 -3.61 -13.01 13.40
CA SER A 46 -2.61 -13.38 12.41
C SER A 46 -2.70 -12.48 11.19
N GLN A 47 -3.93 -12.10 10.80
CA GLN A 47 -4.16 -11.19 9.70
C GLN A 47 -3.63 -9.78 9.98
N LEU A 48 -3.85 -9.25 11.19
CA LEU A 48 -3.26 -7.96 11.62
C LEU A 48 -1.73 -8.05 11.67
N ALA A 49 -1.19 -9.15 12.18
CA ALA A 49 0.25 -9.36 12.24
C ALA A 49 0.88 -9.43 10.84
N PHE A 50 0.24 -10.16 9.92
CA PHE A 50 0.63 -10.24 8.52
C PHE A 50 0.58 -8.88 7.84
N TYR A 51 -0.54 -8.15 8.01
CA TYR A 51 -0.72 -6.81 7.47
C TYR A 51 0.38 -5.86 7.97
N ASN A 52 0.63 -5.81 9.28
CA ASN A 52 1.67 -4.95 9.85
C ASN A 52 3.06 -5.32 9.32
N LEU A 53 3.35 -6.60 9.13
CA LEU A 53 4.62 -7.04 8.58
C LEU A 53 4.78 -6.62 7.11
N MET A 54 3.72 -6.76 6.31
CA MET A 54 3.65 -6.29 4.93
C MET A 54 3.92 -4.79 4.84
N ILE A 55 3.24 -3.98 5.67
CA ILE A 55 3.47 -2.52 5.73
C ILE A 55 4.94 -2.21 6.02
N ASN A 56 5.51 -2.83 7.05
CA ASN A 56 6.89 -2.57 7.48
C ASN A 56 7.93 -2.88 6.39
N ILE A 57 7.73 -3.96 5.62
CA ILE A 57 8.65 -4.34 4.53
C ILE A 57 8.67 -3.28 3.44
N VAL A 58 7.49 -2.86 2.99
CA VAL A 58 7.38 -1.89 1.91
C VAL A 58 7.82 -0.51 2.38
N GLN A 59 7.42 -0.11 3.60
CA GLN A 59 7.83 1.16 4.21
C GLN A 59 9.36 1.28 4.29
N LYS A 60 10.08 0.25 4.77
CA LYS A 60 11.55 0.27 4.83
C LYS A 60 12.21 0.50 3.47
N THR A 61 11.60 0.01 2.40
CA THR A 61 12.09 0.25 1.04
C THR A 61 11.87 1.71 0.64
N HIS A 62 10.68 2.24 0.93
CA HIS A 62 10.30 3.62 0.63
C HIS A 62 11.15 4.65 1.41
N GLU A 63 11.56 4.34 2.64
CA GLU A 63 12.43 5.20 3.48
C GLU A 63 13.81 5.46 2.88
N ASN A 64 14.26 4.67 1.88
CA ASN A 64 15.50 4.94 1.15
C ASN A 64 15.35 6.08 0.14
N PHE A 65 14.13 6.44 -0.25
CA PHE A 65 13.84 7.41 -1.30
C PHE A 65 13.02 8.60 -0.80
N ILE A 66 12.16 8.39 0.20
CA ILE A 66 11.26 9.40 0.75
C ILE A 66 11.85 10.00 2.03
N PRO A 67 11.82 11.34 2.22
CA PRO A 67 12.25 11.97 3.47
C PRO A 67 11.51 11.42 4.70
N LYS A 68 12.22 11.28 5.83
CA LYS A 68 11.72 10.61 7.04
C LYS A 68 10.53 11.31 7.72
N ASP A 69 10.33 12.59 7.46
CA ASP A 69 9.24 13.41 7.99
C ASP A 69 7.98 13.34 7.12
N MET A 70 8.09 12.80 5.90
CA MET A 70 6.99 12.74 4.95
C MET A 70 6.13 11.48 5.13
N TYR A 71 4.89 11.55 4.65
CA TYR A 71 3.95 10.43 4.62
C TYR A 71 3.98 9.72 3.27
N SER A 72 3.56 8.46 3.24
CA SER A 72 3.44 7.66 2.02
C SER A 72 2.25 6.73 2.10
N LEU A 73 2.03 5.93 1.06
CA LEU A 73 0.99 4.91 1.07
C LEU A 73 1.17 3.92 2.24
N PHE A 74 2.40 3.64 2.65
CA PHE A 74 2.74 2.69 3.73
C PHE A 74 3.15 3.35 5.05
N LYS A 75 2.98 4.67 5.14
CA LYS A 75 3.23 5.46 6.35
C LYS A 75 2.27 6.65 6.31
N CYS A 76 1.01 6.43 6.68
CA CYS A 76 0.01 7.49 6.72
C CYS A 76 0.04 8.24 8.06
N PRO A 77 -0.64 9.40 8.15
CA PRO A 77 -0.89 10.07 9.44
C PRO A 77 -1.56 9.14 10.45
N ILE A 78 -1.24 9.31 11.73
CA ILE A 78 -1.68 8.41 12.81
C ILE A 78 -3.20 8.24 12.86
N GLN A 79 -3.95 9.30 12.58
CA GLN A 79 -5.42 9.28 12.59
C GLN A 79 -5.97 8.29 11.56
N ILE A 80 -5.32 8.18 10.39
CA ILE A 80 -5.75 7.26 9.34
C ILE A 80 -5.31 5.84 9.65
N GLU A 81 -4.11 5.65 10.21
CA GLU A 81 -3.68 4.31 10.66
C GLU A 81 -4.58 3.77 11.78
N GLU A 82 -5.06 4.63 12.70
CA GLU A 82 -6.05 4.26 13.73
C GLU A 82 -7.39 3.84 13.12
N GLU A 83 -7.90 4.56 12.13
CA GLU A 83 -9.13 4.19 11.41
C GLU A 83 -8.98 2.86 10.67
N ILE A 84 -7.85 2.64 9.99
CA ILE A 84 -7.55 1.38 9.28
C ILE A 84 -7.44 0.22 10.28
N TYR A 85 -6.73 0.41 11.39
CA TYR A 85 -6.62 -0.60 12.43
C TYR A 85 -7.98 -0.94 13.03
N GLY A 86 -8.80 0.07 13.31
CA GLY A 86 -10.18 -0.08 13.76
C GLY A 86 -11.01 -0.90 12.78
N TYR A 87 -10.90 -0.64 11.48
CA TYR A 87 -11.57 -1.42 10.44
C TYR A 87 -11.10 -2.88 10.42
N LEU A 88 -9.78 -3.12 10.32
CA LEU A 88 -9.22 -4.47 10.22
C LEU A 88 -9.55 -5.34 11.43
N LYS A 89 -9.60 -4.76 12.64
CA LYS A 89 -9.98 -5.49 13.86
C LYS A 89 -11.41 -6.07 13.81
N HIS A 90 -12.31 -5.46 13.05
CA HIS A 90 -13.69 -5.95 12.88
C HIS A 90 -13.84 -6.91 11.68
N HIS A 91 -12.81 -7.05 10.84
CA HIS A 91 -12.83 -7.84 9.59
C HIS A 91 -11.66 -8.83 9.53
N LEU A 92 -11.26 -9.39 10.68
CA LEU A 92 -10.08 -10.26 10.83
C LEU A 92 -10.13 -11.58 10.03
N ASP A 93 -11.32 -11.97 9.61
CA ASP A 93 -11.57 -13.20 8.85
C ASP A 93 -11.68 -12.93 7.34
N GLU A 94 -11.62 -11.67 6.90
CA GLU A 94 -11.82 -11.28 5.50
C GLU A 94 -10.48 -11.03 4.80
N ASP A 95 -10.06 -11.93 3.91
CA ASP A 95 -8.89 -11.68 3.07
C ASP A 95 -9.13 -10.52 2.10
N ILE A 96 -8.12 -9.66 1.91
CA ILE A 96 -8.18 -8.55 0.96
C ILE A 96 -8.18 -9.10 -0.47
N ASN A 97 -9.37 -9.17 -1.07
CA ASN A 97 -9.55 -9.63 -2.43
C ASN A 97 -9.54 -8.45 -3.43
N LEU A 98 -8.55 -8.45 -4.34
CA LEU A 98 -8.44 -7.47 -5.41
C LEU A 98 -9.43 -7.73 -6.56
N GLY A 99 -9.86 -8.98 -6.76
CA GLY A 99 -10.74 -9.40 -7.86
C GLY A 99 -10.05 -9.47 -9.23
N MET A 100 -8.78 -9.10 -9.32
CA MET A 100 -7.94 -9.11 -10.51
C MET A 100 -6.46 -9.11 -10.12
N GLU A 101 -5.57 -9.22 -11.12
CA GLU A 101 -4.13 -9.17 -10.89
C GLU A 101 -3.69 -7.83 -10.27
N PRO A 102 -2.65 -7.82 -9.41
CA PRO A 102 -2.23 -6.62 -8.67
C PRO A 102 -1.95 -5.41 -9.56
N LEU A 103 -1.20 -5.61 -10.65
CA LEU A 103 -0.86 -4.52 -11.56
C LEU A 103 -2.09 -3.98 -12.32
N ASP A 104 -3.01 -4.86 -12.70
CA ASP A 104 -4.26 -4.47 -13.36
C ASP A 104 -5.15 -3.66 -12.40
N PHE A 105 -5.20 -4.05 -11.13
CA PHE A 105 -5.92 -3.30 -10.10
C PHE A 105 -5.34 -1.87 -9.95
N ILE A 106 -4.02 -1.75 -9.80
CA ILE A 106 -3.35 -0.45 -9.69
C ILE A 106 -3.65 0.39 -10.94
N SER A 107 -3.53 -0.19 -12.13
CA SER A 107 -3.79 0.49 -13.40
C SER A 107 -5.25 0.96 -13.51
N SER A 108 -6.22 0.18 -12.99
CA SER A 108 -7.63 0.57 -12.97
C SER A 108 -7.92 1.76 -12.04
N MET A 109 -7.12 1.95 -10.99
CA MET A 109 -7.20 3.10 -10.09
C MET A 109 -6.47 4.34 -10.62
N ALA A 110 -5.54 4.18 -11.57
CA ALA A 110 -4.71 5.25 -12.13
C ALA A 110 -5.48 6.15 -13.12
N THR A 111 -6.62 6.71 -12.71
CA THR A 111 -7.48 7.56 -13.57
C THR A 111 -7.02 9.01 -13.65
N VAL A 112 -6.04 9.42 -12.84
CA VAL A 112 -5.46 10.76 -12.85
C VAL A 112 -4.07 10.67 -13.45
N ALA A 113 -3.89 11.26 -14.63
CA ALA A 113 -2.59 11.33 -15.28
C ALA A 113 -1.75 12.47 -14.68
N CYS A 114 -0.48 12.18 -14.39
CA CYS A 114 0.50 13.15 -13.93
C CYS A 114 1.75 13.10 -14.84
N ASP A 115 2.56 14.15 -14.81
CA ASP A 115 3.83 14.13 -15.53
C ASP A 115 4.75 13.05 -14.94
N PRO A 116 5.37 12.19 -15.77
CA PRO A 116 6.28 11.17 -15.29
C PRO A 116 7.54 11.83 -14.70
N CYS A 117 7.91 11.44 -13.49
CA CYS A 117 9.13 11.88 -12.80
C CYS A 117 10.04 10.66 -12.56
N PHE A 118 11.35 10.86 -12.42
CA PHE A 118 12.30 9.76 -12.20
C PHE A 118 12.73 9.58 -10.74
N GLU A 119 12.18 10.40 -9.83
CA GLU A 119 12.53 10.44 -8.41
C GLU A 119 11.28 10.35 -7.52
N ALA A 120 11.49 10.34 -6.20
CA ALA A 120 10.42 10.47 -5.22
C ALA A 120 9.59 11.74 -5.50
N ILE A 121 8.27 11.60 -5.52
CA ILE A 121 7.37 12.67 -5.97
C ILE A 121 6.44 13.11 -4.86
N ASN A 122 6.48 14.41 -4.57
CA ASN A 122 5.54 15.05 -3.67
C ASN A 122 4.21 15.23 -4.40
N ILE A 123 3.19 14.48 -3.97
CA ILE A 123 1.84 14.57 -4.54
C ILE A 123 0.93 15.52 -3.73
N GLY A 124 1.53 16.33 -2.86
CA GLY A 124 0.87 17.38 -2.10
C GLY A 124 0.61 16.98 -0.65
N LYS A 125 -0.60 17.27 -0.17
CA LYS A 125 -1.07 16.85 1.15
C LYS A 125 -2.07 15.73 0.96
N LEU A 126 -2.14 14.83 1.93
CA LEU A 126 -3.26 13.90 2.02
C LEU A 126 -4.53 14.74 2.30
N SER A 127 -5.24 15.10 1.23
CA SER A 127 -6.40 15.99 1.31
C SER A 127 -7.59 15.27 1.95
N ASP A 128 -8.64 16.02 2.30
CA ASP A 128 -9.92 15.42 2.71
C ASP A 128 -10.51 14.47 1.64
N ASP A 129 -10.06 14.60 0.38
CA ASP A 129 -10.32 13.68 -0.72
C ASP A 129 -9.18 12.64 -0.86
N ILE A 130 -9.28 11.61 -0.04
CA ILE A 130 -8.34 10.49 -0.08
C ILE A 130 -8.47 9.70 -1.38
N ASP A 131 -9.66 9.63 -2.00
CA ASP A 131 -9.87 8.86 -3.23
C ASP A 131 -9.02 9.43 -4.37
N ASN A 132 -9.03 10.75 -4.54
CA ASN A 132 -8.16 11.41 -5.52
C ASN A 132 -6.67 11.17 -5.23
N SER A 133 -6.27 11.24 -3.95
CA SER A 133 -4.89 10.95 -3.53
C SER A 133 -4.46 9.52 -3.89
N LEU A 134 -5.33 8.53 -3.67
CA LEU A 134 -5.08 7.13 -4.01
C LEU A 134 -4.98 6.92 -5.53
N ARG A 135 -5.77 7.63 -6.34
CA ARG A 135 -5.69 7.57 -7.81
C ARG A 135 -4.37 8.10 -8.35
N VAL A 136 -3.89 9.20 -7.79
CA VAL A 136 -2.57 9.78 -8.12
C VAL A 136 -1.45 8.82 -7.72
N MET A 137 -1.52 8.22 -6.53
CA MET A 137 -0.57 7.20 -6.10
C MET A 137 -0.56 6.00 -7.04
N ALA A 138 -1.74 5.49 -7.41
CA ALA A 138 -1.88 4.38 -8.33
C ALA A 138 -1.22 4.66 -9.69
N TYR A 139 -1.34 5.89 -10.20
CA TYR A 139 -0.64 6.29 -11.43
C TYR A 139 0.89 6.20 -11.31
N HIS A 140 1.48 6.70 -10.21
CA HIS A 140 2.92 6.61 -10.00
C HIS A 140 3.39 5.17 -9.80
N TYR A 141 2.65 4.34 -9.04
CA TYR A 141 2.99 2.92 -8.88
C TYR A 141 2.83 2.12 -10.18
N THR A 142 1.84 2.42 -11.01
CA THR A 142 1.70 1.82 -12.35
C THR A 142 2.97 2.05 -13.16
N ASN A 143 3.48 3.29 -13.16
CA ASN A 143 4.71 3.65 -13.85
C ASN A 143 5.96 2.97 -13.26
N LEU A 144 6.04 2.87 -11.93
CA LEU A 144 7.12 2.15 -11.24
C LEU A 144 7.20 0.69 -11.72
N PHE A 145 6.06 0.01 -11.81
CA PHE A 145 6.02 -1.41 -12.14
C PHE A 145 6.07 -1.71 -13.65
N THR A 146 5.61 -0.80 -14.51
CA THR A 146 5.61 -1.00 -15.97
C THR A 146 6.89 -0.50 -16.63
N ASN A 147 7.35 0.71 -16.26
CA ASN A 147 8.43 1.42 -16.94
C ASN A 147 9.74 1.45 -16.14
N SER A 148 9.76 0.82 -14.96
CA SER A 148 10.93 0.77 -14.06
C SER A 148 11.45 2.16 -13.64
N TYR A 149 10.58 3.17 -13.63
CA TYR A 149 10.92 4.49 -13.11
C TYR A 149 10.86 4.48 -11.58
N CYS A 150 11.84 5.09 -10.90
CA CYS A 150 11.87 5.19 -9.44
C CYS A 150 10.88 6.25 -8.89
N CYS A 151 9.59 6.08 -9.19
CA CYS A 151 8.51 6.98 -8.77
C CYS A 151 7.92 6.55 -7.44
N TYR A 152 8.47 7.00 -6.31
CA TYR A 152 7.87 6.74 -4.99
C TYR A 152 7.02 7.96 -4.56
N PRO A 153 5.68 7.87 -4.59
CA PRO A 153 4.81 8.99 -4.22
C PRO A 153 4.78 9.22 -2.71
N TYR A 154 4.80 10.48 -2.29
CA TYR A 154 4.74 10.89 -0.89
C TYR A 154 3.93 12.18 -0.67
N PHE A 155 3.50 12.39 0.57
CA PHE A 155 2.78 13.59 1.00
C PHE A 155 3.58 14.37 2.05
N ASN A 156 3.31 15.67 2.13
CA ASN A 156 3.67 16.54 3.26
C ASN A 156 2.79 16.30 4.48
#